data_AF-A0AA88PYF3-F1
#
_entry.id   AF-A0AA88PYF3-F1
#
_cell.length_a   1.000
_cell.length_b   1.000
_cell.length_c   1.000
_cell.angle_alpha   90.00
_cell.angle_beta   90.00
_cell.angle_gamma   90.00
#
_symmetry.space_group_name_H-M   'P 1'
#
loop_
_entity.id
_entity.type
_entity.pdbx_description
1 polymer ?
#
loop_
_entity_poly.entity_id
_entity_poly.type
_entity_poly.pdbx_seq_one_letter_code
_entity_poly.pdbx_strand_id
1 'polypeptide(L)' 'MRLMQNRWMPVRLHNCGITDVSLLTQSLTNTKALQFLKELDLSYNKIGDSKQQLIDVLRDSNCELR' A
#
# COMPACT_ATOMS: atom_id res chain seq x y z
N MET A 1 25.65 -1.65 22.10
CA MET A 1 25.15 -1.18 20.80
C MET A 1 23.68 -1.56 20.68
N ARG A 2 22.77 -0.59 20.66
CA ARG A 2 21.32 -0.85 20.51
C ARG A 2 21.09 -1.24 19.05
N LEU A 3 20.64 -2.47 18.79
CA LEU A 3 20.11 -2.84 17.48
C LEU A 3 18.88 -1.96 17.25
N MET A 4 19.01 -0.96 16.37
CA MET A 4 17.86 -0.26 15.82
C MET A 4 17.12 -1.29 14.96
N GLN A 5 16.18 -2.02 15.57
CA GLN A 5 15.19 -2.74 14.78
C GLN A 5 14.40 -1.67 14.04
N ASN A 6 14.68 -1.49 12.75
CA ASN A 6 13.80 -0.72 11.87
C ASN A 6 12.43 -1.39 11.97
N ARG A 7 11.54 -0.84 12.80
CA ARG A 7 10.18 -1.35 12.97
C ARG A 7 9.35 -0.77 11.84
N TRP A 8 9.45 -1.37 10.67
CA TRP A 8 8.49 -1.13 9.60
C TRP A 8 7.16 -1.67 10.10
N MET A 9 6.16 -0.81 10.26
CA MET A 9 4.82 -1.24 10.64
C MET A 9 4.03 -1.52 9.36
N PRO A 10 3.55 -2.76 9.15
CA PRO A 10 2.74 -3.08 7.99
C PRO A 10 1.42 -2.32 8.03
N VAL A 11 0.98 -1.80 6.88
CA VAL A 11 -0.33 -1.17 6.76
C VAL A 11 -1.36 -2.28 6.51
N ARG A 12 -2.26 -2.49 7.47
CA ARG A 12 -3.27 -3.54 7.41
C ARG A 12 -4.65 -2.92 7.23
N LEU A 13 -5.20 -3.10 6.04
CA LEU A 13 -6.55 -2.71 5.65
C LEU A 13 -7.40 -3.95 5.35
N HIS A 14 -7.14 -5.06 6.06
CA HIS A 14 -7.83 -6.33 5.87
C HIS A 14 -9.32 -6.19 6.22
N ASN A 15 -10.20 -6.71 5.34
CA ASN A 15 -11.65 -6.76 5.58
C ASN A 15 -12.28 -5.41 6.02
N CYS A 16 -11.83 -4.30 5.46
CA CYS A 16 -12.33 -2.96 5.80
C CYS A 16 -13.54 -2.54 4.94
N GLY A 17 -14.07 -3.43 4.09
CA GLY A 17 -15.18 -3.10 3.18
C GLY A 17 -14.76 -2.19 2.02
N ILE A 18 -13.47 -2.17 1.67
CA ILE A 18 -12.94 -1.35 0.58
C ILE A 18 -13.40 -1.94 -0.76
N THR A 19 -14.08 -1.12 -1.55
CA THR A 19 -14.48 -1.46 -2.93
C THR A 19 -13.71 -0.64 -3.97
N ASP A 20 -13.21 0.53 -3.57
CA ASP A 20 -12.45 1.44 -4.40
C ASP A 20 -11.14 1.86 -3.70
N VAL A 21 -10.00 1.64 -4.36
CA VAL A 21 -8.66 2.04 -3.87
C VAL A 21 -8.11 3.27 -4.60
N SER A 22 -8.89 3.96 -5.43
CA SER A 22 -8.46 5.15 -6.18
C SER A 22 -7.91 6.25 -5.25
N LEU A 23 -8.65 6.57 -4.19
CA LEU A 23 -8.25 7.56 -3.17
C LEU A 23 -7.02 7.11 -2.38
N LEU A 24 -6.94 5.83 -2.02
CA LEU A 24 -5.76 5.26 -1.36
C LEU A 24 -4.54 5.40 -2.26
N THR A 25 -4.67 5.03 -3.53
CA THR A 25 -3.60 5.09 -4.53
C THR A 25 -3.10 6.53 -4.74
N GLN A 26 -4.03 7.49 -4.86
CA GLN A 26 -3.70 8.90 -4.95
C GLN A 26 -2.98 9.41 -3.69
N SER A 27 -3.46 9.03 -2.52
CA SER A 27 -2.83 9.39 -1.24
C SER A 27 -1.41 8.82 -1.13
N LEU A 28 -1.22 7.55 -1.45
CA LEU A 28 0.08 6.87 -1.44
C LEU A 28 1.10 7.56 -2.37
N THR A 29 0.64 8.00 -3.53
CA THR A 29 1.47 8.72 -4.50
C THR A 29 1.83 10.13 -4.02
N ASN A 30 0.83 10.91 -3.61
CA ASN A 30 1.01 12.31 -3.19
C ASN A 30 1.88 12.45 -1.95
N THR A 31 1.74 11.52 -1.00
CA THR A 31 2.53 11.49 0.24
C THR A 31 3.91 10.88 0.05
N LYS A 32 4.20 10.33 -1.15
CA LYS A 32 5.39 9.51 -1.43
C LYS A 32 5.54 8.33 -0.46
N ALA A 33 4.44 7.86 0.14
CA ALA A 33 4.45 6.74 1.08
C ALA A 33 5.01 5.46 0.46
N LEU A 34 4.86 5.29 -0.85
CA LEU A 34 5.41 4.15 -1.62
C LEU A 34 6.94 3.99 -1.50
N GLN A 35 7.68 5.04 -1.18
CA GLN A 35 9.13 4.95 -0.97
C GLN A 35 9.50 4.22 0.35
N PHE A 36 8.56 4.19 1.31
CA PHE A 36 8.78 3.68 2.66
C PHE A 36 7.82 2.53 3.01
N LEU A 37 6.79 2.30 2.20
CA LEU A 37 5.84 1.23 2.42
C LEU A 37 6.45 -0.10 1.97
N LYS A 38 6.48 -1.08 2.88
CA LYS A 38 7.02 -2.43 2.60
C LYS A 38 5.96 -3.53 2.57
N GLU A 39 4.83 -3.30 3.21
CA GLU A 39 3.72 -4.25 3.27
C GLU A 39 2.39 -3.48 3.33
N LEU A 40 1.45 -3.88 2.47
CA LEU A 40 0.08 -3.36 2.42
C LEU A 40 -0.87 -4.55 2.29
N ASP A 41 -1.57 -4.87 3.36
CA ASP A 41 -2.56 -5.93 3.36
C ASP A 41 -3.94 -5.37 3.02
N LEU A 42 -4.43 -5.70 1.83
CA LEU A 42 -5.78 -5.37 1.34
C LEU A 42 -6.68 -6.62 1.24
N SER A 43 -6.27 -7.73 1.83
CA SER A 43 -6.99 -9.00 1.76
C SER A 43 -8.41 -8.89 2.31
N TYR A 44 -9.31 -9.77 1.85
CA TYR A 44 -10.72 -9.79 2.25
C TYR A 44 -11.52 -8.52 1.93
N ASN A 45 -11.03 -7.67 1.03
CA ASN A 45 -11.80 -6.57 0.46
C ASN A 45 -12.36 -6.93 -0.92
N LYS A 46 -13.49 -6.32 -1.30
CA LYS A 46 -14.14 -6.51 -2.60
C LYS A 46 -13.66 -5.45 -3.60
N ILE A 47 -12.35 -5.31 -3.74
CA ILE A 47 -11.73 -4.30 -4.60
C ILE A 47 -12.04 -4.66 -6.05
N GLY A 48 -12.84 -3.82 -6.71
CA GLY A 48 -13.20 -3.97 -8.12
C GLY A 48 -12.10 -3.47 -9.05
N ASP A 49 -12.48 -2.76 -10.12
CA ASP A 49 -11.58 -2.35 -11.21
C ASP A 49 -10.50 -1.35 -10.78
N SER A 50 -10.70 -0.66 -9.66
CA SER A 50 -9.70 0.27 -9.08
C SER A 50 -8.39 -0.40 -8.68
N LYS A 51 -8.36 -1.74 -8.54
CA LYS A 51 -7.13 -2.49 -8.27
C LYS A 51 -6.05 -2.22 -9.33
N GLN A 52 -6.44 -2.02 -10.59
CA GLN A 52 -5.47 -1.79 -11.67
C GLN A 52 -4.69 -0.49 -11.46
N GLN A 53 -5.35 0.57 -10.98
CA GLN A 53 -4.69 1.85 -10.68
C GLN A 53 -3.59 1.70 -9.62
N LEU A 54 -3.88 0.90 -8.58
CA LEU A 54 -2.89 0.61 -7.54
C LEU A 54 -1.70 -0.16 -8.12
N ILE A 55 -1.93 -1.15 -8.98
CA ILE A 55 -0.87 -1.93 -9.63
C ILE A 55 0.04 -1.04 -10.49
N ASP A 56 -0.56 -0.15 -11.28
CA ASP A 56 0.19 0.72 -12.19
C ASP A 56 1.11 1.67 -11.39
N VAL A 57 0.57 2.28 -10.33
CA VAL A 57 1.34 3.14 -9.42
C VAL A 57 2.46 2.37 -8.69
N LEU A 58 2.22 1.12 -8.29
CA LEU A 58 3.26 0.30 -7.66
C LEU A 58 4.38 -0.07 -8.63
N ARG A 59 4.06 -0.32 -9.90
CA ARG A 59 5.06 -0.58 -10.95
C ARG A 59 5.94 0.63 -11.23
N ASP A 60 5.35 1.82 -11.28
CA ASP A 60 6.06 3.06 -11.62
C ASP A 60 6.92 3.60 -10.46
N SER A 61 6.63 3.21 -9.22
CA SER A 61 7.24 3.79 -8.01
C SER A 61 8.56 3.17 -7.56
N ASN A 62 9.13 2.20 -8.30
CA ASN A 62 10.25 1.35 -7.83
C ASN A 62 9.99 0.77 -6.42
N CYS A 63 8.73 0.58 -6.06
CA CYS A 63 8.33 0.17 -4.73
C CYS A 63 8.55 -1.34 -4.57
N GLU A 64 9.31 -1.74 -3.53
CA GLU A 64 9.50 -3.14 -3.15
C GLU A 64 8.40 -3.64 -2.20
N LEU A 65 7.16 -3.29 -2.49
CA LEU A 65 6.01 -3.74 -1.71
C LEU A 65 5.90 -5.27 -1.84
N ARG A 66 5.89 -5.98 -0.71
CA ARG A 66 5.70 -7.44 -0.66
C ARG A 66 4.25 -7.80 -0.37
#